data_AF-A0A2R6AFI6-F1
#
_entry.id   AF-A0A2R6AFI6-F1
#
_cell.length_a   1.000
_cell.length_b   1.000
_cell.length_c   1.000
_cell.angle_alpha   90.00
_cell.angle_beta   90.00
_cell.angle_gamma   90.00
#
_symmetry.space_group_name_H-M   'P 1'
#
loop_
_entity.id
_entity.type
_entity.pdbx_description
1 polymer ?
#
loop_
_entity_poly.entity_id
_entity_poly.type
_entity_poly.pdbx_seq_one_letter_code
_entity_poly.pdbx_strand_id
1 'polypeptide(L)' 'MTVYWVVNFDLRAGSGNKYLEWLKSEEAQKIRRKIEEETGAKYVGTYIQEAGVYPSILRPGGSYPITQH' A
#
# COMPACT_ATOMS: atom_id res chain seq x y z
N MET A 1 18.98 4.28 -12.68
CA MET A 1 18.33 4.96 -11.54
C MET A 1 16.88 4.48 -11.50
N THR A 2 16.41 3.94 -10.38
CA THR A 2 15.05 3.39 -10.28
C THR A 2 14.10 4.49 -9.83
N VAL A 3 12.98 4.65 -10.54
CA VAL A 3 11.92 5.61 -10.18
C VAL A 3 10.80 4.84 -9.49
N TYR A 4 10.36 5.32 -8.34
CA TYR A 4 9.25 4.74 -7.59
C TYR A 4 8.00 5.58 -7.77
N TRP A 5 6.87 4.91 -8.00
CA TRP A 5 5.56 5.54 -8.10
C TRP A 5 4.69 5.07 -6.93
N VAL A 6 4.07 6.01 -6.22
CA VAL A 6 3.24 5.73 -5.05
C VAL A 6 1.84 6.28 -5.32
N VAL A 7 0.83 5.42 -5.19
CA VAL A 7 -0.58 5.78 -5.32
C VAL A 7 -1.24 5.60 -3.97
N ASN A 8 -1.88 6.65 -3.46
CA ASN A 8 -2.60 6.64 -2.19
C ASN A 8 -4.09 6.84 -2.44
N PHE A 9 -4.93 6.16 -1.66
CA PHE A 9 -6.38 6.34 -1.67
C PHE A 9 -6.94 6.06 -0.27
N ASP A 10 -8.00 6.77 0.09
CA ASP A 10 -8.71 6.55 1.34
C ASP A 10 -9.60 5.31 1.26
N LEU A 11 -9.37 4.38 2.18
CA LEU A 11 -10.23 3.22 2.36
C LEU A 11 -11.35 3.57 3.34
N ARG A 12 -12.53 2.99 3.11
CA ARG A 12 -13.62 3.07 4.10
C ARG A 12 -13.16 2.44 5.42
N ALA A 13 -13.56 3.03 6.54
CA ALA A 13 -13.24 2.49 7.87
C ALA A 13 -13.58 0.99 7.95
N GLY A 14 -12.60 0.19 8.39
CA GLY A 14 -12.72 -1.27 8.53
C GLY A 14 -12.61 -2.07 7.22
N SER A 15 -12.38 -1.44 6.06
CA SER A 15 -12.19 -2.16 4.79
C SER A 15 -10.72 -2.47 4.47
N GLY A 16 -9.76 -2.02 5.30
CA GLY A 16 -8.33 -2.23 5.09
C GLY A 16 -7.95 -3.71 4.90
N ASN A 17 -8.32 -4.56 5.86
CA ASN A 17 -8.02 -5.99 5.78
C ASN A 17 -8.69 -6.67 4.58
N LYS A 18 -9.93 -6.28 4.24
CA LYS A 18 -10.62 -6.84 3.06
C LYS A 18 -9.87 -6.49 1.77
N TYR A 19 -9.31 -5.28 1.70
CA TYR A 19 -8.50 -4.87 0.57
C TYR A 19 -7.19 -5.66 0.47
N LEU A 20 -6.48 -5.88 1.58
CA LEU A 20 -5.27 -6.72 1.60
C LEU A 20 -5.56 -8.16 1.18
N GLU A 21 -6.68 -8.73 1.65
CA GLU A 21 -7.09 -10.07 1.24
C GLU A 21 -7.47 -10.11 -0.25
N TRP A 22 -8.15 -9.08 -0.75
CA TRP A 22 -8.45 -8.97 -2.19
C TRP A 22 -7.17 -8.86 -3.03
N LEU A 23 -6.12 -8.17 -2.56
CA LEU A 23 -4.82 -8.11 -3.25
C LEU A 23 -4.16 -9.49 -3.41
N LYS A 24 -4.51 -10.47 -2.57
CA LYS A 24 -4.02 -11.86 -2.68
C LYS A 24 -4.83 -12.69 -3.68
N SER A 25 -6.00 -12.22 -4.11
CA SER A 25 -6.87 -12.93 -5.05
C SER A 25 -6.24 -13.04 -6.45
N GLU A 26 -6.65 -14.07 -7.20
CA GLU A 26 -6.21 -14.24 -8.60
C GLU A 26 -6.60 -13.06 -9.49
N GLU A 27 -7.74 -12.42 -9.22
CA GLU A 27 -8.22 -11.26 -9.96
C GLU A 27 -7.23 -10.09 -9.83
N ALA A 28 -6.87 -9.74 -8.59
CA ALA A 28 -5.90 -8.67 -8.33
C ALA A 28 -4.53 -9.00 -8.94
N GLN A 29 -4.09 -10.25 -8.89
CA GLN A 29 -2.82 -10.66 -9.51
C GLN A 29 -2.86 -10.57 -11.05
N LYS A 30 -3.98 -10.90 -11.70
CA LYS A 30 -4.15 -10.73 -13.15
C LYS A 30 -4.10 -9.26 -13.55
N ILE A 31 -4.78 -8.38 -12.79
CA ILE A 31 -4.74 -6.92 -13.02
C ILE A 31 -3.32 -6.41 -12.85
N ARG A 32 -2.64 -6.79 -11.76
CA ARG A 32 -1.23 -6.43 -11.51
C ARG A 32 -0.35 -6.81 -12.69
N ARG A 33 -0.41 -8.08 -13.12
CA ARG A 33 0.43 -8.55 -14.23
C ARG A 33 0.20 -7.73 -15.50
N LYS A 34 -1.06 -7.44 -15.83
CA LYS A 34 -1.40 -6.63 -16.99
C LYS A 34 -0.78 -5.22 -16.91
N ILE A 35 -0.85 -4.56 -15.75
CA ILE A 35 -0.24 -3.24 -15.54
C ILE A 35 1.28 -3.32 -15.68
N GLU A 36 1.93 -4.34 -15.11
CA GLU A 36 3.38 -4.53 -15.23
C GLU A 36 3.81 -4.77 -16.68
N GLU A 37 3.02 -5.54 -17.45
CA GLU A 37 3.24 -5.80 -18.88
C GLU A 37 3.05 -4.52 -19.74
N GLU A 38 2.01 -3.73 -19.47
CA GLU A 38 1.69 -2.51 -20.25
C GLU A 38 2.62 -1.33 -19.94
N THR A 39 3.07 -1.19 -18.69
CA THR A 39 3.84 -0.03 -18.24
C THR A 39 5.32 -0.29 -18.06
N GLY A 40 5.74 -1.56 -17.95
CA GLY A 40 7.09 -1.95 -17.54
C GLY A 40 7.39 -1.64 -16.06
N ALA A 41 6.43 -1.11 -15.30
CA ALA A 41 6.58 -0.90 -13.87
C ALA A 41 6.51 -2.23 -13.13
N LYS A 42 7.19 -2.32 -11.99
CA LYS A 42 7.09 -3.49 -11.09
C LYS A 42 6.37 -3.11 -9.81
N TYR A 43 5.40 -3.93 -9.42
CA TYR A 43 4.73 -3.76 -8.15
C TYR A 43 5.65 -4.18 -7.00
N VAL A 44 5.84 -3.28 -6.03
CA VAL A 44 6.76 -3.48 -4.91
C VAL A 44 6.02 -3.89 -3.62
N GLY A 45 4.77 -3.44 -3.46
CA GLY A 45 3.99 -3.73 -2.27
C GLY A 45 2.90 -2.69 -2.01
N THR A 46 2.10 -2.95 -0.98
CA THR A 46 1.07 -2.04 -0.47
C THR A 46 1.22 -1.94 1.03
N TYR A 47 0.98 -0.74 1.56
CA TYR A 47 0.96 -0.45 2.99
C TYR A 47 -0.40 0.16 3.35
N ILE A 48 -0.95 -0.21 4.51
CA ILE A 48 -2.18 0.40 5.04
C ILE A 48 -1.82 1.24 6.26
N GLN A 49 -2.28 2.49 6.25
CA GLN A 49 -2.23 3.36 7.42
C GLN A 49 -3.63 3.42 8.04
N GLU A 50 -3.76 3.04 9.31
CA GLU A 50 -5.02 3.18 10.03
C GLU A 50 -5.27 4.65 10.38
N ALA A 51 -6.36 5.22 9.85
CA ALA A 51 -6.83 6.57 10.17
C ALA A 51 -7.31 6.58 11.63
N GLY A 52 -6.40 6.93 12.53
CA GLY A 52 -6.59 6.89 13.98
C GLY A 52 -5.27 7.09 14.73
N VAL A 53 -4.16 6.78 14.08
CA VAL A 53 -2.84 7.29 14.48
C VAL A 53 -2.60 8.59 13.73
N TYR A 54 -3.23 9.68 14.16
CA TYR A 54 -2.57 10.97 13.97
C TYR A 54 -1.25 10.85 14.74
N PRO A 55 -0.09 10.92 14.10
CA PRO A 55 1.11 11.13 14.87
C PRO A 55 0.91 12.50 15.52
N SER A 56 0.86 12.55 16.85
CA SER A 56 1.28 13.73 17.63
C SER A 56 2.78 14.04 17.42
N ILE A 57 3.33 13.64 16.27
CA ILE A 57 4.73 13.54 15.89
C ILE A 57 4.94 14.34 14.60
N LEU A 58 4.48 15.60 14.58
CA LEU A 58 5.30 16.69 14.04
C LEU A 58 6.46 17.01 15.01
N ARG A 59 7.06 15.98 15.64
CA ARG A 59 8.31 16.09 16.37
C ARG A 59 9.39 15.38 15.54
N PRO A 60 10.47 16.08 15.17
CA PRO A 60 11.55 15.47 14.40
C PRO A 60 12.23 14.43 15.29
N GLY A 61 12.14 13.13 14.93
CA GLY A 61 12.94 12.08 15.57
C GLY A 61 12.27 10.73 15.88
N GLY A 62 11.00 10.50 15.50
CA GLY A 62 10.34 9.22 15.77
C GLY A 62 10.53 8.19 14.66
N SER A 63 11.33 7.15 14.89
CA SER A 63 11.40 5.95 14.04
C SER A 63 10.10 5.15 14.15
N TYR A 64 9.48 4.86 13.00
CA TYR A 64 8.23 4.09 12.93
C TYR A 64 8.49 2.57 13.04
N PRO A 65 7.75 1.83 13.89
CA PRO A 65 7.65 0.39 13.74
C PRO A 65 6.73 0.09 12.54
N ILE A 66 7.34 -0.22 11.42
CA ILE A 66 6.70 -0.84 10.26
C ILE A 66 6.33 -2.28 10.62
N THR A 67 5.07 -2.53 11.00
CA THR A 67 4.58 -3.91 11.11
C THR A 67 4.33 -4.42 9.69
N GLN A 68 5.31 -5.15 9.14
CA GLN A 68 5.07 -5.98 7.96
C GLN A 68 4.15 -7.14 8.37
N HIS A 69 2.96 -7.19 7.78
CA HIS A 69 2.06 -8.34 7.83
C HIS A 69 2.05 -9.06 6.48
#